data_AF-A0A4Y8JRN8-F1
#
_entry.id   AF-A0A4Y8JRN8-F1
#
_cell.length_a   1.000
_cell.length_b   1.000
_cell.length_c   1.000
_cell.angle_alpha   90.00
_cell.angle_beta   90.00
_cell.angle_gamma   90.00
#
_symmetry.space_group_name_H-M   'P 1'
#
loop_
_entity.id
_entity.type
_entity.pdbx_description
1 polymer ?
#
loop_
_entity_poly.entity_id
_entity_poly.type
_entity_poly.pdbx_seq_one_letter_code
_entity_poly.pdbx_strand_id
1 'polypeptide(L)'
;MSTGVYFIGGAALSLRYIHDRGLTDDIDAEIRPSSRALEYALEIADNRGRGGDWLNAHAETYIPIAKNPGWESLYDDDFVSGWVASPPAAPPAPELGPSRSN
;
A
#
# COMPACT_ATOMS: atom_id res chain seq x y z
N MET A 1 12.28 9.79 15.54
CA MET A 1 11.05 10.04 14.76
C MET A 1 10.68 8.70 14.15
N SER A 2 9.47 8.22 14.42
CA SER A 2 8.94 6.99 13.84
C SER A 2 8.36 7.27 12.45
N THR A 3 8.35 6.25 11.58
CA THR A 3 7.73 6.30 10.25
C THR A 3 6.42 5.53 10.25
N GLY A 4 5.34 6.17 9.82
CA GLY A 4 4.09 5.50 9.47
C GLY A 4 4.07 5.11 8.00
N VAL A 5 3.67 3.87 7.72
CA VAL A 5 3.36 3.34 6.39
C VAL A 5 1.87 3.01 6.34
N TYR A 6 1.16 3.63 5.41
CA TYR A 6 -0.29 3.62 5.33
C TYR A 6 -0.73 2.97 4.01
N PHE A 7 -0.99 1.66 4.05
CA PHE A 7 -1.33 0.85 2.89
C PHE A 7 -2.76 1.11 2.42
N ILE A 8 -2.95 1.21 1.11
CA ILE A 8 -4.26 1.38 0.47
C ILE A 8 -4.46 0.35 -0.66
N GLY A 9 -5.63 0.40 -1.31
CA GLY A 9 -5.90 -0.39 -2.52
C GLY A 9 -5.73 -1.89 -2.34
N GLY A 10 -5.17 -2.55 -3.36
CA GLY A 10 -4.93 -4.00 -3.36
C GLY A 10 -4.01 -4.45 -2.23
N ALA A 11 -3.00 -3.65 -1.85
CA ALA A 11 -2.09 -3.98 -0.77
C ALA A 11 -2.81 -4.05 0.59
N ALA A 12 -3.68 -3.09 0.90
CA ALA A 12 -4.50 -3.11 2.11
C ALA A 12 -5.45 -4.31 2.13
N LEU A 13 -6.11 -4.59 1.00
CA LEU A 13 -6.98 -5.76 0.86
C LEU A 13 -6.21 -7.06 1.09
N SER A 14 -5.04 -7.21 0.48
CA SER A 14 -4.22 -8.42 0.59
C SER A 14 -3.69 -8.69 2.01
N LEU A 15 -3.28 -7.62 2.71
CA LEU A 15 -2.72 -7.73 4.06
C LEU A 15 -3.79 -8.08 5.10
N ARG A 16 -5.02 -7.57 4.96
CA ARG A 16 -6.02 -7.60 6.03
C ARG A 16 -7.26 -8.43 5.75
N TYR A 17 -7.73 -8.50 4.50
CA TYR A 17 -9.08 -9.00 4.19
C TYR A 17 -9.09 -10.18 3.20
N ILE A 18 -8.15 -10.22 2.25
CA ILE A 18 -8.09 -11.23 1.19
C ILE A 18 -6.67 -11.78 1.13
N HIS A 19 -6.40 -12.95 1.71
CA HIS A 19 -5.04 -13.52 1.72
C HIS A 19 -4.63 -14.17 0.38
N ASP A 20 -4.93 -13.53 -0.74
CA ASP A 20 -4.48 -13.89 -2.08
C ASP A 20 -3.29 -13.00 -2.49
N ARG A 21 -2.18 -13.66 -2.87
CA ARG A 21 -0.93 -13.00 -3.26
C ARG A 21 -0.94 -12.48 -4.71
N GLY A 22 -1.99 -12.74 -5.48
CA GLY A 22 -2.12 -12.28 -6.87
C GLY A 22 -2.91 -10.98 -7.07
N LEU A 23 -3.34 -10.30 -5.99
CA LEU A 23 -4.25 -9.17 -6.09
C LEU A 23 -3.58 -7.86 -6.59
N THR A 24 -2.26 -7.72 -6.40
CA THR A 24 -1.52 -6.50 -6.74
C THR A 24 -0.03 -6.83 -6.93
N ASP A 25 0.61 -6.23 -7.94
CA ASP A 25 2.02 -6.44 -8.26
C ASP A 25 2.95 -5.48 -7.51
N ASP A 26 2.40 -4.35 -7.04
CA ASP A 26 3.02 -3.24 -6.34
C ASP A 26 2.34 -2.96 -4.98
N ILE A 27 2.96 -2.10 -4.17
CA ILE A 27 2.42 -1.66 -2.88
C ILE A 27 2.09 -0.18 -2.99
N ASP A 28 0.81 0.13 -2.98
CA ASP A 28 0.32 1.49 -2.80
C ASP A 28 0.32 1.87 -1.32
N ALA A 29 1.09 2.90 -0.98
CA ALA A 29 1.13 3.41 0.38
C ALA A 29 1.33 4.92 0.43
N GLU A 30 0.82 5.52 1.50
CA GLU A 30 1.30 6.82 1.97
C GLU A 30 2.38 6.60 3.05
N ILE A 31 3.44 7.42 3.05
CA ILE A 31 4.57 7.26 3.99
C ILE A 31 4.89 8.58 4.68
N ARG A 32 4.93 8.58 6.01
CA ARG A 32 5.14 9.79 6.82
C ARG A 32 6.06 9.53 8.04
N PRO A 33 7.24 10.17 8.14
CA PRO A 33 7.98 10.85 7.08
C PRO A 33 8.58 9.84 6.08
N SER A 34 8.67 10.24 4.80
CA SER A 34 9.02 9.34 3.70
C SER A 34 10.52 9.19 3.42
N SER A 35 11.34 10.22 3.69
CA SER A 35 12.72 10.31 3.16
C SER A 35 13.57 9.06 3.40
N ARG A 36 13.70 8.63 4.67
CA ARG A 36 14.48 7.44 5.04
C ARG A 36 13.83 6.12 4.61
N ALA A 37 12.51 6.08 4.62
CA ALA A 37 11.76 4.88 4.27
C ALA A 37 11.88 4.57 2.77
N LEU A 38 11.95 5.60 1.92
CA LEU A 38 12.16 5.44 0.49
C LEU A 38 13.58 4.95 0.17
N GLU A 39 14.60 5.37 0.93
CA GLU A 39 15.97 4.83 0.80
C GLU A 39 15.98 3.32 1.08
N TYR A 40 15.36 2.88 2.18
CA TYR A 40 15.25 1.45 2.48
C TYR A 40 14.39 0.69 1.46
N ALA A 41 13.36 1.34 0.91
CA ALA A 41 12.53 0.72 -0.12
C ALA A 41 13.34 0.40 -1.38
N LEU A 42 14.25 1.29 -1.79
CA LEU A 42 15.16 1.04 -2.91
C LEU A 42 16.13 -0.10 -2.60
N GLU A 43 16.71 -0.13 -1.40
CA GLU A 43 17.60 -1.23 -0.98
C GLU A 43 16.86 -2.59 -0.98
N ILE A 44 15.60 -2.61 -0.53
CA ILE A 44 14.75 -3.81 -0.59
C ILE A 44 14.47 -4.21 -2.05
N ALA A 45 14.29 -3.24 -2.95
CA ALA A 45 14.06 -3.50 -4.36
C ALA A 45 15.24 -4.26 -4.98
N ASP A 46 16.45 -3.72 -4.79
CA ASP A 46 17.69 -4.27 -5.30
C ASP A 46 17.93 -5.68 -4.76
N ASN A 47 17.73 -5.88 -3.46
CA ASN A 47 17.92 -7.18 -2.79
C ASN A 47 16.90 -8.24 -3.23
N ARG A 48 15.73 -7.84 -3.76
CA ARG A 48 14.64 -8.75 -4.16
C ARG A 48 14.42 -8.82 -5.66
N GLY A 49 15.24 -8.14 -6.46
CA GLY A 49 15.06 -8.06 -7.91
C GLY A 49 13.73 -7.42 -8.33
N ARG A 50 13.22 -6.49 -7.52
CA ARG A 50 11.99 -5.73 -7.82
C ARG A 50 12.36 -4.44 -8.55
N GLY A 51 11.43 -3.91 -9.35
CA GLY A 51 11.55 -2.56 -9.91
C GLY A 51 11.48 -1.50 -8.82
N GLY A 52 12.07 -0.33 -9.03
CA GLY A 52 12.07 0.77 -8.03
C GLY A 52 10.68 1.35 -7.74
N ASP A 53 9.68 0.99 -8.54
CA ASP A 53 8.27 1.34 -8.43
C ASP A 53 7.44 0.32 -7.62
N TRP A 54 8.06 -0.74 -7.08
CA TRP A 54 7.35 -1.74 -6.25
C TRP A 54 6.66 -1.16 -5.01
N LEU A 55 7.10 0.02 -4.55
CA LEU A 55 6.47 0.82 -3.51
C LEU A 55 6.06 2.16 -4.10
N ASN A 56 4.78 2.30 -4.43
CA ASN A 56 4.20 3.54 -4.89
C ASN A 56 3.84 4.43 -3.67
N ALA A 57 4.80 5.27 -3.26
CA ALA A 57 4.63 6.19 -2.14
C ALA A 57 3.82 7.46 -2.46
N HIS A 58 3.42 7.65 -3.72
CA HIS A 58 2.59 8.77 -4.18
C HIS A 58 1.09 8.43 -4.21
N ALA A 59 0.72 7.28 -3.65
CA ALA A 59 -0.63 6.77 -3.69
C ALA A 59 -1.63 7.60 -2.84
N GLU A 60 -1.15 8.57 -2.05
CA GLU A 60 -1.97 9.56 -1.33
C GLU A 60 -3.00 10.26 -2.25
N THR A 61 -2.67 10.44 -3.53
CA THR A 61 -3.56 11.06 -4.53
C THR A 61 -4.86 10.25 -4.75
N TYR A 62 -4.83 8.94 -4.46
CA TYR A 62 -5.98 8.05 -4.61
C TYR A 62 -6.84 7.96 -3.36
N ILE A 63 -6.42 8.57 -2.25
CA ILE A 63 -7.23 8.66 -1.03
C ILE A 63 -8.26 9.76 -1.26
N PRO A 64 -9.58 9.45 -1.29
CA PRO A 64 -10.58 10.50 -1.46
C PRO A 64 -10.48 11.47 -0.28
N ILE A 65 -10.11 12.73 -0.55
CA ILE A 65 -9.93 13.78 0.46
C ILE A 65 -11.18 13.94 1.36
N ALA A 66 -12.35 13.59 0.84
CA ALA A 66 -13.64 13.67 1.54
C ALA A 66 -14.00 12.44 2.40
N LYS A 67 -13.22 11.35 2.38
CA LYS A 67 -13.49 10.13 3.18
C LYS A 67 -12.38 9.92 4.20
N ASN A 68 -12.75 9.81 5.48
CA ASN A 68 -11.85 9.27 6.51
C ASN A 68 -11.51 7.81 6.14
N PRO A 69 -10.23 7.45 5.94
CA PRO A 69 -9.84 6.11 5.52
C PRO A 69 -10.19 5.01 6.51
N GLY A 70 -10.44 5.36 7.78
CA GLY A 70 -10.65 4.38 8.84
C GLY A 70 -9.42 3.49 9.02
N TRP A 71 -8.26 4.09 9.32
CA TRP A 71 -7.01 3.34 9.45
C TRP A 71 -7.09 2.28 10.56
N GLU A 72 -6.75 1.03 10.22
CA GLU A 72 -6.56 -0.07 11.17
C GLU A 72 -5.06 -0.38 11.31
N SER A 73 -4.59 -0.62 12.53
CA SER A 73 -3.19 -0.99 12.79
C SER A 73 -2.92 -2.43 12.36
N LEU A 74 -1.81 -2.64 11.64
CA LEU A 74 -1.24 -3.96 11.36
C LEU A 74 0.00 -4.25 12.21
N TYR A 75 0.81 -3.22 12.46
CA TYR A 75 2.10 -3.31 13.10
C TYR A 75 2.41 -1.96 13.77
N ASP A 76 3.06 -2.00 14.92
CA ASP A 76 3.51 -0.78 15.60
C ASP A 76 4.70 -1.13 16.50
N ASP A 77 5.83 -0.45 16.26
CA ASP A 77 7.00 -0.45 17.13
C ASP A 77 7.58 0.96 17.30
N ASP A 78 8.68 1.09 18.03
CA ASP A 78 9.31 2.39 18.34
C ASP A 78 9.83 3.16 17.10
N PHE A 79 9.96 2.49 15.95
CA PHE A 79 10.58 3.01 14.73
C PHE A 79 9.62 3.06 13.53
N VAL A 80 8.73 2.08 13.38
CA VAL A 80 7.81 1.92 12.26
C VAL A 80 6.44 1.50 12.74
N SER A 81 5.42 2.13 12.17
CA SER A 81 4.03 1.69 12.29
C SER A 81 3.43 1.42 10.91
N GLY A 82 2.63 0.37 10.81
CA GLY A 82 1.95 -0.07 9.60
C GLY A 82 0.43 -0.03 9.77
N TRP A 83 -0.26 0.57 8.81
CA TRP A 83 -1.69 0.82 8.87
C TRP A 83 -2.36 0.45 7.55
N VAL A 84 -3.60 -0.05 7.58
CA VAL A 84 -4.41 -0.33 6.38
C VAL A 84 -5.68 0.52 6.37
N ALA A 85 -6.08 0.99 5.20
CA ALA A 85 -7.39 1.63 5.05
C ALA A 85 -8.52 0.59 5.20
N SER A 86 -9.58 0.92 5.94
CA SER A 86 -10.77 0.06 6.01
C SER A 86 -11.48 -0.04 4.65
N PRO A 87 -12.22 -1.14 4.36
CA PRO A 87 -12.81 -1.40 3.05
C PRO A 87 -13.72 -0.31 2.47
N PRO A 88 -14.56 0.44 3.22
CA PRO A 88 -15.38 1.52 2.64
C PRO A 88 -14.56 2.72 2.11
N ALA A 89 -13.26 2.76 2.41
CA ALA A 89 -12.29 3.73 1.89
C ALA A 89 -11.40 3.17 0.76
N ALA A 90 -11.30 1.85 0.60
CA ALA A 90 -10.68 1.27 -0.59
C ALA A 90 -11.60 1.56 -1.79
N PRO A 91 -11.08 2.07 -2.92
CA PRO A 91 -11.86 2.03 -4.16
C PRO A 91 -12.25 0.56 -4.41
N PRO A 92 -13.47 0.29 -4.90
CA PRO A 92 -13.79 -1.07 -5.36
C PRO A 92 -12.69 -1.50 -6.33
N ALA A 93 -12.26 -2.77 -6.23
CA ALA A 93 -11.33 -3.34 -7.19
C ALA A 93 -11.80 -2.97 -8.60
N PRO A 94 -10.91 -2.56 -9.53
CA PRO A 94 -11.33 -2.30 -10.89
C PRO A 94 -12.11 -3.53 -11.36
N GLU A 95 -13.35 -3.34 -11.83
CA GLU A 95 -14.09 -4.42 -12.46
C GLU A 95 -13.13 -5.06 -13.45
N LEU A 96 -12.90 -6.36 -13.29
CA LEU A 96 -12.20 -7.15 -14.30
C LEU A 96 -13.02 -6.97 -15.58
N GLY A 97 -12.62 -5.99 -16.39
CA GLY A 97 -13.15 -5.80 -17.72
C GLY A 97 -13.04 -7.14 -18.45
N PRO A 98 -13.96 -7.46 -19.36
CA PRO A 98 -14.02 -8.77 -19.98
C PRO A 98 -12.62 -9.16 -20.45
N SER A 99 -12.15 -10.31 -19.94
CA SER A 99 -10.86 -10.89 -20.28
C SER A 99 -10.65 -10.72 -21.78
N ARG A 100 -9.60 -10.01 -22.18
CA ARG A 100 -9.25 -9.96 -23.60
C ARG A 100 -8.79 -11.36 -23.98
N SER A 101 -9.74 -12.14 -24.50
CA SER A 101 -9.46 -13.37 -25.21
C SER A 101 -8.49 -13.02 -26.35
N ASN A 102 -7.30 -13.59 -26.30
CA ASN A 102 -6.38 -13.66 -27.43
C ASN A 102 -6.36 -15.09 -27.94
#